data_AF-A0A654D6W6-F1
#
_entry.id   AF-A0A654D6W6-F1
#
_cell.length_a   1.000
_cell.length_b   1.000
_cell.length_c   1.000
_cell.angle_alpha   90.00
_cell.angle_beta   90.00
_cell.angle_gamma   90.00
#
_symmetry.space_group_name_H-M   'P 1'
#
loop_
_entity.id
_entity.type
_entity.pdbx_description
1 polymer ?
#
loop_
_entity_poly.entity_id
_entity_poly.type
_entity_poly.pdbx_seq_one_letter_code
_entity_poly.pdbx_strand_id
1 'polypeptide(L)'
;MSTDQVSVSLAGLLDALTLVQVQLDALTESGQRIEATHREIVNRLDTIDAGQAAVTDLTPILEMILGRSIDDREIMKTQLGTIAAAIGCAHASANGNRAALPVAVASDPLFERFILTQPADLSSDERALTDWRNAASAASTAELLVFLNRQYQPSPTDTLETRVLRYRLAALTRAEIKGRGAAPPAPPGTTVAVDRTASACMIRSHELAELWRAGESAALYGEPELAGAIDLFDDAERTLESAAGEHFPPELVSLHSDLATRIEAGDRPTIGDSGPASPIQRATTVEPSKDR
;
A
#
# COMPACT_ATOMS: atom_id res chain seq x y z
N MET A 1 -2.33 84.57 82.79
CA MET A 1 -3.19 83.53 82.17
C MET A 1 -2.98 83.34 80.67
N SER A 2 -2.09 84.06 79.95
CA SER A 2 -1.88 83.82 78.50
C SER A 2 -0.70 82.90 78.16
N THR A 3 0.24 82.67 79.08
CA THR A 3 1.38 81.76 78.89
C THR A 3 0.98 80.27 79.00
N ASP A 4 0.04 79.93 79.88
CA ASP A 4 -0.47 78.56 80.02
C ASP A 4 -1.23 78.10 78.78
N GLN A 5 -2.05 78.97 78.18
CA GLN A 5 -2.85 78.63 76.99
C GLN A 5 -1.98 78.39 75.74
N VAL A 6 -0.85 79.11 75.62
CA VAL A 6 0.15 78.89 74.56
C VAL A 6 0.93 77.59 74.79
N SER A 7 1.22 77.23 76.05
CA SER A 7 1.90 75.97 76.36
C SER A 7 1.02 74.73 76.09
N VAL A 8 -0.28 74.83 76.37
CA VAL A 8 -1.26 73.75 76.13
C VAL A 8 -1.54 73.56 74.63
N SER A 9 -1.63 74.65 73.85
CA SER A 9 -1.80 74.55 72.39
C SER A 9 -0.56 74.02 71.68
N LEU A 10 0.64 74.38 72.16
CA LEU A 10 1.90 73.84 71.66
C LEU A 10 2.08 72.36 72.02
N ALA A 11 1.66 71.94 73.21
CA ALA A 11 1.63 70.53 73.61
C ALA A 11 0.67 69.70 72.73
N GLY A 12 -0.54 70.21 72.46
CA GLY A 12 -1.50 69.54 71.57
C GLY A 12 -1.04 69.46 70.10
N LEU A 13 -0.31 70.47 69.61
CA LEU A 13 0.32 70.43 68.29
C LEU A 13 1.45 69.41 68.21
N LEU A 14 2.26 69.28 69.27
CA LEU A 14 3.30 68.26 69.34
C LEU A 14 2.69 66.85 69.41
N ASP A 15 1.64 66.65 70.20
CA ASP A 15 0.95 65.36 70.30
C ASP A 15 0.32 64.95 68.95
N ALA A 16 -0.33 65.89 68.25
CA ALA A 16 -0.84 65.67 66.89
C ALA A 16 0.28 65.34 65.88
N LEU A 17 1.45 65.99 65.98
CA LEU A 17 2.62 65.68 65.15
C LEU A 17 3.16 64.28 65.44
N THR A 18 3.21 63.86 66.70
CA THR A 18 3.62 62.49 67.05
C THR A 18 2.61 61.45 66.56
N LEU A 19 1.31 61.74 66.62
CA LEU A 19 0.27 60.87 66.08
C LEU A 19 0.40 60.71 64.56
N VAL A 20 0.64 61.82 63.84
CA VAL A 20 0.87 61.79 62.39
C VAL A 20 2.15 61.02 62.05
N GLN A 21 3.22 61.15 62.83
CA GLN A 21 4.44 60.35 62.66
C GLN A 21 4.17 58.85 62.84
N VAL A 22 3.46 58.47 63.92
CA VAL A 22 3.09 57.07 64.17
C VAL A 22 2.19 56.51 63.06
N GLN A 23 1.24 57.29 62.54
CA GLN A 23 0.40 56.88 61.42
C GLN A 23 1.19 56.75 60.11
N LEU A 24 2.17 57.62 59.88
CA LEU A 24 3.02 57.60 58.68
C LEU A 24 4.02 56.43 58.73
N ASP A 25 4.54 56.09 59.91
CA ASP A 25 5.35 54.89 60.13
C ASP A 25 4.52 53.62 59.91
N ALA A 26 3.29 53.57 60.44
CA ALA A 26 2.38 52.45 60.22
C ALA A 26 1.97 52.30 58.74
N LEU A 27 1.78 53.42 58.03
CA LEU A 27 1.50 53.43 56.60
C LEU A 27 2.72 52.93 55.80
N THR A 28 3.92 53.32 56.21
CA THR A 28 5.18 52.87 55.59
C THR A 28 5.39 51.37 55.81
N GLU A 29 5.15 50.87 57.02
CA GLU A 29 5.20 49.44 57.33
C GLU A 29 4.14 48.66 56.53
N SER A 30 2.92 49.19 56.44
CA SER A 30 1.85 48.60 55.63
C SER A 30 2.21 48.59 54.14
N GLY A 31 2.82 49.66 53.62
CA GLY A 31 3.29 49.76 52.24
C GLY A 31 4.36 48.71 51.94
N GLN A 32 5.35 48.56 52.82
CA GLN A 32 6.39 47.52 52.70
C GLN A 32 5.80 46.11 52.74
N ARG A 33 4.81 45.86 53.61
CA ARG A 33 4.11 44.57 53.68
C ARG A 33 3.35 44.28 52.39
N ILE A 34 2.64 45.26 51.84
CA ILE A 34 1.91 45.12 50.57
C ILE A 34 2.88 44.83 49.43
N GLU A 35 3.99 45.57 49.31
CA GLU A 35 5.01 45.32 48.29
C GLU A 35 5.64 43.92 48.40
N ALA A 36 5.91 43.46 49.62
CA ALA A 36 6.43 42.11 49.86
C ALA A 36 5.41 41.05 49.41
N THR A 37 4.13 41.22 49.76
CA THR A 37 3.07 40.29 49.30
C THR A 37 2.87 40.33 47.79
N HIS A 38 2.99 41.50 47.16
CA HIS A 38 2.88 41.62 45.72
C HIS A 38 4.03 40.92 44.99
N ARG A 39 5.27 41.09 45.46
CA ARG A 39 6.44 40.36 44.94
C ARG A 39 6.27 38.85 45.06
N GLU A 40 5.74 38.37 46.18
CA GLU A 40 5.47 36.95 46.37
C GLU A 40 4.39 36.42 45.41
N ILE A 41 3.31 37.19 45.20
CA ILE A 41 2.25 36.82 44.25
C ILE A 41 2.79 36.74 42.81
N VAL A 42 3.60 37.73 42.40
CA VAL A 42 4.22 37.75 41.06
C VAL A 42 5.13 36.54 40.89
N ASN A 43 5.98 36.25 41.87
CA ASN A 43 6.89 35.09 41.81
C ASN A 43 6.12 33.75 41.71
N ARG A 44 4.99 33.63 42.42
CA ARG A 44 4.12 32.46 42.31
C ARG A 44 3.43 32.36 40.95
N LEU A 45 3.02 33.48 40.36
CA LEU A 45 2.44 33.50 39.01
C LEU A 45 3.48 33.10 37.96
N ASP A 46 4.70 33.64 38.02
CA ASP A 46 5.79 33.27 37.10
C ASP A 46 6.09 31.76 37.19
N THR A 47 6.03 31.19 38.40
CA THR A 47 6.20 29.74 38.60
C THR A 47 5.05 28.93 38.00
N ILE A 48 3.81 29.42 38.08
CA ILE A 48 2.63 28.78 37.48
C ILE A 48 2.71 28.84 35.95
N ASP A 49 3.06 30.00 35.39
CA ASP A 49 3.16 30.22 33.95
C ASP A 49 4.26 29.35 33.34
N ALA A 50 5.43 29.25 34.00
CA ALA A 50 6.50 28.34 33.60
C ALA A 50 6.06 26.86 33.64
N GLY A 51 5.27 26.47 34.66
CA GLY A 51 4.67 25.14 34.74
C GLY A 51 3.65 24.86 33.65
N GLN A 52 2.82 25.86 33.28
CA GLN A 52 1.81 25.74 32.24
C GLN A 52 2.41 25.68 30.83
N ALA A 53 3.50 26.40 30.58
CA ALA A 53 4.24 26.29 29.32
C ALA A 53 4.69 24.84 29.06
N ALA A 54 5.29 24.20 30.07
CA ALA A 54 5.71 22.80 29.97
C ALA A 54 4.54 21.81 29.73
N VAL A 55 3.36 22.07 30.29
CA VAL A 55 2.16 21.24 30.06
C VAL A 55 1.56 21.46 28.67
N THR A 56 1.61 22.70 28.18
CA THR A 56 1.13 23.04 26.83
C THR A 56 1.96 22.32 25.77
N ASP A 57 3.27 22.21 25.97
CA ASP A 57 4.18 21.48 25.08
C ASP A 57 3.98 19.95 25.10
N LEU A 58 3.44 19.38 26.18
CA LEU A 58 3.19 17.94 26.30
C LEU A 58 1.94 17.48 25.55
N THR A 59 0.94 18.35 25.42
CA THR A 59 -0.34 18.02 24.76
C THR A 59 -0.16 17.55 23.30
N PRO A 60 0.56 18.28 22.41
CA PRO A 60 0.77 17.83 21.04
C PRO A 60 1.60 16.54 20.95
N ILE A 61 2.52 16.32 21.90
CA ILE A 61 3.31 15.08 21.97
C ILE A 61 2.41 13.88 22.29
N LEU A 62 1.49 14.03 23.24
CA LEU A 62 0.53 12.98 23.59
C LEU A 62 -0.47 12.71 22.45
N GLU A 63 -0.92 13.74 21.73
CA GLU A 63 -1.77 13.59 20.55
C GLU A 63 -1.04 12.82 19.43
N MET A 64 0.23 13.14 19.18
CA MET A 64 1.07 12.43 18.22
C MET A 64 1.27 10.95 18.61
N ILE A 65 1.56 10.67 19.89
CA ILE A 65 1.70 9.30 20.39
C ILE A 65 0.37 8.54 20.26
N LEU A 66 -0.75 9.17 20.61
CA LEU A 66 -2.07 8.57 20.50
C LEU A 66 -2.40 8.25 19.04
N GLY A 67 -2.16 9.19 18.12
CA GLY A 67 -2.33 9.01 16.67
C GLY A 67 -1.54 7.80 16.17
N ARG A 68 -0.24 7.76 16.48
CA ARG A 68 0.62 6.63 16.12
C ARG A 68 0.13 5.31 16.71
N SER A 69 -0.36 5.30 17.94
CA SER A 69 -0.89 4.09 18.58
C SER A 69 -2.18 3.58 17.93
N ILE A 70 -3.00 4.48 17.38
CA ILE A 70 -4.22 4.12 16.63
C ILE A 70 -3.82 3.52 15.28
N ASP A 71 -2.89 4.16 14.57
CA ASP A 71 -2.38 3.66 13.30
C ASP A 71 -1.74 2.27 13.46
N ASP A 72 -0.91 2.09 14.47
CA ASP A 72 -0.28 0.79 14.79
C ASP A 72 -1.31 -0.30 15.09
N ARG A 73 -2.42 0.04 15.78
CA ARG A 73 -3.51 -0.91 16.06
C ARG A 73 -4.27 -1.32 14.81
N GLU A 74 -4.54 -0.39 13.90
CA GLU A 74 -5.20 -0.72 12.64
C GLU A 74 -4.30 -1.58 11.73
N ILE A 75 -3.00 -1.29 11.68
CA ILE A 75 -2.02 -2.15 11.01
C ILE A 75 -2.00 -3.55 11.63
N MET A 76 -1.96 -3.66 12.96
CA MET A 76 -1.96 -4.97 13.63
C MET A 76 -3.25 -5.74 13.37
N LYS A 77 -4.40 -5.07 13.41
CA LYS A 77 -5.72 -5.68 13.15
C LYS A 77 -5.82 -6.22 11.73
N THR A 78 -5.36 -5.46 10.73
CA THR A 78 -5.33 -5.92 9.33
C THR A 78 -4.43 -7.13 9.15
N GLN A 79 -3.20 -7.10 9.70
CA GLN A 79 -2.26 -8.23 9.64
C GLN A 79 -2.81 -9.49 10.31
N LEU A 80 -3.39 -9.36 11.51
CA LEU A 80 -4.04 -10.49 12.21
C LEU A 80 -5.21 -11.05 11.41
N GLY A 81 -5.97 -10.20 10.72
CA GLY A 81 -7.01 -10.61 9.79
C GLY A 81 -6.49 -11.48 8.64
N THR A 82 -5.39 -11.06 8.00
CA THR A 82 -4.74 -11.85 6.93
C THR A 82 -4.24 -13.20 7.44
N ILE A 83 -3.58 -13.22 8.60
CA ILE A 83 -3.09 -14.46 9.22
C ILE A 83 -4.25 -15.39 9.57
N ALA A 84 -5.33 -14.85 10.15
CA ALA A 84 -6.53 -15.64 10.48
C ALA A 84 -7.17 -16.23 9.21
N ALA A 85 -7.22 -15.49 8.10
CA ALA A 85 -7.71 -16.00 6.82
C ALA A 85 -6.82 -17.15 6.30
N ALA A 86 -5.50 -17.00 6.36
CA ALA A 86 -4.57 -18.07 5.97
C ALA A 86 -4.71 -19.33 6.84
N ILE A 87 -4.83 -19.17 8.17
CA ILE A 87 -5.08 -20.28 9.10
C ILE A 87 -6.43 -20.93 8.81
N GLY A 88 -7.47 -20.14 8.54
CA GLY A 88 -8.80 -20.63 8.15
C GLY A 88 -8.74 -21.49 6.89
N CYS A 89 -8.04 -21.03 5.85
CA CYS A 89 -7.81 -21.80 4.63
C CYS A 89 -7.00 -23.08 4.90
N ALA A 90 -5.93 -23.01 5.70
CA ALA A 90 -5.13 -24.19 6.05
C ALA A 90 -5.96 -25.23 6.82
N HIS A 91 -6.79 -24.79 7.76
CA HIS A 91 -7.71 -25.65 8.50
C HIS A 91 -8.79 -26.25 7.60
N ALA A 92 -9.35 -25.46 6.67
CA ALA A 92 -10.30 -25.96 5.68
C ALA A 92 -9.65 -27.03 4.79
N SER A 93 -8.42 -26.81 4.33
CA SER A 93 -7.62 -27.76 3.56
C SER A 93 -7.35 -29.06 4.33
N ALA A 94 -6.99 -28.97 5.61
CA ALA A 94 -6.85 -30.14 6.47
C ALA A 94 -8.15 -30.96 6.61
N ASN A 95 -9.30 -30.30 6.53
CA ASN A 95 -10.62 -30.94 6.55
C ASN A 95 -11.13 -31.36 5.16
N GLY A 96 -10.26 -31.34 4.13
CA GLY A 96 -10.56 -31.80 2.78
C GLY A 96 -11.10 -30.73 1.83
N ASN A 97 -11.25 -29.48 2.26
CA ASN A 97 -11.63 -28.37 1.38
C ASN A 97 -10.40 -27.81 0.66
N ARG A 98 -10.28 -28.06 -0.65
CA ARG A 98 -9.12 -27.70 -1.46
C ARG A 98 -9.20 -26.31 -2.10
N ALA A 99 -10.01 -25.40 -1.54
CA ALA A 99 -10.09 -24.04 -2.04
C ALA A 99 -8.71 -23.36 -2.05
N ALA A 100 -8.37 -22.71 -3.16
CA ALA A 100 -7.16 -21.92 -3.27
C ALA A 100 -7.20 -20.75 -2.26
N LEU A 101 -6.02 -20.30 -1.82
CA LEU A 101 -5.92 -19.10 -0.99
C LEU A 101 -6.43 -17.90 -1.80
N PRO A 102 -7.23 -17.01 -1.17
CA PRO A 102 -7.64 -15.77 -1.80
C PRO A 102 -6.41 -14.97 -2.27
N VAL A 103 -6.48 -14.37 -3.47
CA VAL A 103 -5.35 -13.64 -4.07
C VAL A 103 -4.81 -12.55 -3.13
N ALA A 104 -5.69 -11.79 -2.47
CA ALA A 104 -5.29 -10.77 -1.52
C ALA A 104 -4.45 -11.30 -0.34
N VAL A 105 -4.77 -12.51 0.16
CA VAL A 105 -4.02 -13.16 1.24
C VAL A 105 -2.74 -13.79 0.72
N ALA A 106 -2.81 -14.47 -0.44
CA ALA A 106 -1.67 -15.11 -1.05
C ALA A 106 -0.58 -14.09 -1.41
N SER A 107 -0.98 -12.92 -1.89
CA SER A 107 -0.09 -11.86 -2.39
C SER A 107 0.47 -10.93 -1.30
N ASP A 108 0.11 -11.14 -0.03
CA ASP A 108 0.61 -10.35 1.09
C ASP A 108 2.14 -10.56 1.29
N PRO A 109 2.91 -9.49 1.56
CA PRO A 109 4.36 -9.55 1.76
C PRO A 109 4.82 -10.62 2.77
N LEU A 110 4.04 -10.87 3.83
CA LEU A 110 4.36 -11.87 4.86
C LEU A 110 4.33 -13.31 4.30
N PHE A 111 3.61 -13.53 3.19
CA PHE A 111 3.46 -14.83 2.55
C PHE A 111 4.32 -14.98 1.29
N GLU A 112 5.20 -14.04 0.93
CA GLU A 112 6.06 -14.17 -0.27
C GLU A 112 6.86 -15.48 -0.27
N ARG A 113 7.47 -15.81 0.86
CA ARG A 113 8.25 -17.06 0.99
C ARG A 113 7.36 -18.29 0.89
N PHE A 114 6.12 -18.18 1.35
CA PHE A 114 5.14 -19.25 1.20
C PHE A 114 4.77 -19.44 -0.27
N ILE A 115 4.40 -18.38 -1.00
CA ILE A 115 4.13 -18.42 -2.45
C ILE A 115 5.27 -19.12 -3.20
N LEU A 116 6.52 -18.73 -2.93
CA LEU A 116 7.70 -19.30 -3.59
C LEU A 116 7.94 -20.78 -3.27
N THR A 117 7.42 -21.28 -2.15
CA THR A 117 7.65 -22.65 -1.69
C THR A 117 6.43 -23.54 -1.80
N GLN A 118 5.30 -23.02 -2.31
CA GLN A 118 4.08 -23.81 -2.49
C GLN A 118 4.34 -25.05 -3.35
N PRO A 119 3.68 -26.18 -3.02
CA PRO A 119 3.66 -27.36 -3.88
C PRO A 119 2.89 -27.05 -5.17
N ALA A 120 3.14 -27.86 -6.20
CA ALA A 120 2.41 -27.75 -7.46
C ALA A 120 0.93 -28.08 -7.26
N ASP A 121 0.05 -27.22 -7.80
CA ASP A 121 -1.39 -27.44 -7.79
C ASP A 121 -1.80 -28.32 -8.98
N LEU A 122 -1.88 -29.62 -8.71
CA LEU A 122 -2.25 -30.63 -9.71
C LEU A 122 -3.77 -30.84 -9.81
N SER A 123 -4.56 -30.20 -8.95
CA SER A 123 -6.01 -30.47 -8.82
C SER A 123 -6.90 -29.29 -9.20
N SER A 124 -6.35 -28.08 -9.35
CA SER A 124 -7.13 -26.95 -9.82
C SER A 124 -7.59 -27.15 -11.26
N ASP A 125 -8.86 -26.83 -11.48
CA ASP A 125 -9.53 -26.76 -12.79
C ASP A 125 -9.38 -25.39 -13.45
N GLU A 126 -8.60 -24.49 -12.85
CA GLU A 126 -8.26 -23.19 -13.47
C GLU A 126 -7.54 -23.44 -14.80
N ARG A 127 -8.05 -22.77 -15.84
CA ARG A 127 -7.68 -23.05 -17.23
C ARG A 127 -6.20 -22.83 -17.50
N ALA A 128 -5.67 -21.67 -17.11
CA ALA A 128 -4.25 -21.36 -17.23
C ALA A 128 -3.32 -22.42 -16.59
N LEU A 129 -3.71 -22.99 -15.45
CA LEU A 129 -2.93 -24.06 -14.80
C LEU A 129 -3.03 -25.39 -15.53
N THR A 130 -4.20 -25.68 -16.11
CA THR A 130 -4.44 -26.90 -16.88
C THR A 130 -3.68 -26.86 -18.20
N ASP A 131 -3.77 -25.75 -18.93
CA ASP A 131 -3.08 -25.56 -20.20
C ASP A 131 -1.57 -25.59 -20.01
N TRP A 132 -1.07 -24.92 -18.95
CA TRP A 132 0.35 -25.00 -18.63
C TRP A 132 0.79 -26.39 -18.21
N ARG A 133 -0.01 -27.14 -17.44
CA ARG A 133 0.32 -28.53 -17.06
C ARG A 133 0.46 -29.41 -18.30
N ASN A 134 -0.42 -29.24 -19.28
CA ASN A 134 -0.36 -29.96 -20.56
C ASN A 134 0.89 -29.55 -21.35
N ALA A 135 1.13 -28.25 -21.54
CA ALA A 135 2.30 -27.73 -22.26
C ALA A 135 3.63 -28.13 -21.59
N ALA A 136 3.72 -28.05 -20.27
CA ALA A 136 4.91 -28.40 -19.50
C ALA A 136 5.23 -29.91 -19.60
N SER A 137 4.20 -30.76 -19.63
CA SER A 137 4.39 -32.21 -19.80
C SER A 137 4.99 -32.57 -21.17
N ALA A 138 4.66 -31.79 -22.22
CA ALA A 138 5.17 -31.98 -23.57
C ALA A 138 6.55 -31.34 -23.79
N ALA A 139 6.87 -30.27 -23.06
CA ALA A 139 8.16 -29.58 -23.14
C ALA A 139 9.32 -30.45 -22.65
N SER A 140 10.52 -30.24 -23.19
CA SER A 140 11.75 -30.89 -22.73
C SER A 140 12.24 -30.31 -21.39
N THR A 141 13.08 -31.06 -20.66
CA THR A 141 13.64 -30.57 -19.39
C THR A 141 14.48 -29.30 -19.57
N ALA A 142 15.16 -29.14 -20.71
CA ALA A 142 15.94 -27.95 -21.02
C ALA A 142 15.04 -26.72 -21.20
N GLU A 143 13.91 -26.86 -21.89
CA GLU A 143 12.91 -25.80 -22.05
C GLU A 143 12.25 -25.44 -20.72
N LEU A 144 11.90 -26.44 -19.91
CA LEU A 144 11.33 -26.20 -18.58
C LEU A 144 12.27 -25.39 -17.67
N LEU A 145 13.58 -25.60 -17.76
CA LEU A 145 14.55 -24.78 -17.03
C LEU A 145 14.55 -23.33 -17.51
N VAL A 146 14.42 -23.09 -18.82
CA VAL A 146 14.30 -21.75 -19.39
C VAL A 146 13.00 -21.09 -18.94
N PHE A 147 11.87 -21.80 -19.00
CA PHE A 147 10.57 -21.29 -18.57
C PHE A 147 10.57 -20.98 -17.08
N LEU A 148 11.13 -21.84 -16.24
CA LEU A 148 11.21 -21.60 -14.80
C LEU A 148 12.05 -20.36 -14.48
N ASN A 149 13.18 -20.16 -15.17
CA ASN A 149 13.99 -18.95 -14.98
C ASN A 149 13.22 -17.68 -15.35
N ARG A 150 12.41 -17.71 -16.42
CA ARG A 150 11.53 -16.58 -16.79
C ARG A 150 10.41 -16.38 -15.77
N GLN A 151 9.77 -17.45 -15.31
CA GLN A 151 8.72 -17.39 -14.28
C GLN A 151 9.23 -16.88 -12.94
N TYR A 152 10.52 -17.08 -12.64
CA TYR A 152 11.17 -16.53 -11.45
C TYR A 152 11.60 -15.07 -11.57
N GLN A 153 11.52 -14.47 -12.74
CA GLN A 153 11.74 -13.03 -12.89
C GLN A 153 10.43 -12.30 -12.54
N PRO A 154 10.40 -11.50 -11.47
CA PRO A 154 9.25 -10.67 -11.16
C PRO A 154 9.00 -9.67 -12.28
N SER A 155 7.73 -9.45 -12.64
CA SER A 155 7.40 -8.54 -13.73
C SER A 155 7.04 -7.13 -13.21
N PRO A 156 7.50 -6.05 -13.87
CA PRO A 156 7.12 -4.68 -13.51
C PRO A 156 5.61 -4.43 -13.63
N THR A 157 4.96 -5.15 -14.55
CA THR A 157 3.52 -5.05 -14.89
C THR A 157 2.64 -6.04 -14.12
N ASP A 158 3.20 -6.79 -13.17
CA ASP A 158 2.40 -7.76 -12.40
C ASP A 158 1.31 -7.07 -11.55
N THR A 159 0.09 -7.59 -11.65
CA THR A 159 -0.99 -7.38 -10.67
C THR A 159 -0.85 -8.37 -9.52
N LEU A 160 -1.74 -8.29 -8.52
CA LEU A 160 -1.74 -9.27 -7.43
C LEU A 160 -2.07 -10.67 -7.98
N GLU A 161 -3.01 -10.75 -8.92
CA GLU A 161 -3.48 -11.96 -9.58
C GLU A 161 -2.38 -12.58 -10.46
N THR A 162 -1.79 -11.80 -11.37
CA THR A 162 -0.75 -12.33 -12.28
C THR A 162 0.49 -12.76 -11.53
N ARG A 163 0.85 -12.05 -10.45
CA ARG A 163 1.95 -12.44 -9.57
C ARG A 163 1.68 -13.79 -8.90
N VAL A 164 0.51 -13.98 -8.30
CA VAL A 164 0.16 -15.28 -7.67
C VAL A 164 0.13 -16.39 -8.71
N LEU A 165 -0.45 -16.14 -9.89
CA LEU A 165 -0.48 -17.10 -11.00
C LEU A 165 0.93 -17.48 -11.47
N ARG A 166 1.84 -16.50 -11.64
CA ARG A 166 3.25 -16.71 -12.03
C ARG A 166 3.90 -17.80 -11.19
N TYR A 167 3.76 -17.71 -9.87
CA TYR A 167 4.41 -18.65 -8.96
C TYR A 167 3.67 -19.97 -8.82
N ARG A 168 2.36 -20.03 -9.09
CA ARG A 168 1.63 -21.30 -9.23
C ARG A 168 2.09 -22.05 -10.49
N LEU A 169 2.27 -21.35 -11.60
CA LEU A 169 2.87 -21.91 -12.83
C LEU A 169 4.31 -22.37 -12.58
N ALA A 170 5.13 -21.56 -11.88
CA ALA A 170 6.49 -21.93 -11.49
C ALA A 170 6.53 -23.19 -10.60
N ALA A 171 5.56 -23.34 -9.69
CA ALA A 171 5.46 -24.53 -8.83
C ALA A 171 5.21 -25.80 -9.66
N LEU A 172 4.33 -25.73 -10.69
CA LEU A 172 4.13 -26.80 -11.66
C LEU A 172 5.42 -27.13 -12.42
N THR A 173 6.09 -26.12 -12.97
CA THR A 173 7.36 -26.29 -13.71
C THR A 173 8.44 -26.96 -12.86
N ARG A 174 8.58 -26.55 -11.58
CA ARG A 174 9.50 -27.19 -10.63
C ARG A 174 9.15 -28.64 -10.36
N ALA A 175 7.87 -28.94 -10.15
CA ALA A 175 7.43 -30.30 -9.85
C ALA A 175 7.73 -31.21 -11.04
N GLU A 176 7.51 -30.73 -12.26
CA GLU A 176 7.81 -31.46 -13.49
C GLU A 176 9.32 -31.71 -13.64
N ILE A 177 10.16 -30.68 -13.44
CA ILE A 177 11.63 -30.83 -13.47
C ILE A 177 12.11 -31.85 -12.42
N LYS A 178 11.60 -31.76 -11.19
CA LYS A 178 11.92 -32.71 -10.11
C LYS A 178 11.43 -34.12 -10.42
N GLY A 179 10.23 -34.27 -10.99
CA GLY A 179 9.67 -35.56 -11.40
C GLY A 179 10.53 -36.26 -12.45
N ARG A 180 11.24 -35.48 -13.27
CA ARG A 180 12.22 -35.97 -14.26
C ARG A 180 13.62 -36.22 -13.69
N GLY A 181 13.81 -36.07 -12.38
CA GLY A 181 15.09 -36.30 -11.71
C GLY A 181 16.10 -35.15 -11.87
N ALA A 182 15.70 -34.00 -12.39
CA ALA A 182 16.55 -32.82 -12.52
C ALA A 182 16.39 -31.87 -11.32
N ALA A 183 17.45 -31.10 -11.03
CA ALA A 183 17.43 -30.10 -9.96
C ALA A 183 16.92 -28.76 -10.51
N PRO A 184 15.79 -28.23 -10.01
CA PRO A 184 15.34 -26.91 -10.42
C PRO A 184 16.23 -25.81 -9.84
N PRO A 185 16.34 -24.64 -10.52
CA PRO A 185 16.99 -23.46 -9.99
C PRO A 185 16.37 -23.02 -8.65
N ALA A 186 17.19 -22.35 -7.84
CA ALA A 186 16.75 -21.78 -6.58
C ALA A 186 15.68 -20.69 -6.82
N PRO A 187 14.66 -20.60 -5.94
CA PRO A 187 13.65 -19.54 -6.03
C PRO A 187 14.29 -18.16 -5.83
N PRO A 188 13.72 -17.09 -6.40
CA PRO A 188 14.19 -15.72 -6.20
C PRO A 188 14.02 -15.28 -4.73
N GLY A 189 14.73 -14.20 -4.36
CA GLY A 189 14.65 -13.64 -3.01
C GLY A 189 13.35 -12.89 -2.71
N THR A 190 12.65 -12.42 -3.74
CA THR A 190 11.37 -11.70 -3.64
C THR A 190 10.49 -12.03 -4.85
N THR A 191 9.19 -11.85 -4.67
CA THR A 191 8.20 -12.00 -5.74
C THR A 191 7.89 -10.70 -6.48
N VAL A 192 8.47 -9.57 -6.04
CA VAL A 192 8.13 -8.22 -6.50
C VAL A 192 9.26 -7.64 -7.35
N ALA A 193 8.90 -7.01 -8.46
CA ALA A 193 9.86 -6.32 -9.32
C ALA A 193 10.42 -5.08 -8.62
N VAL A 194 11.76 -4.97 -8.62
CA VAL A 194 12.48 -3.82 -8.04
C VAL A 194 12.27 -2.55 -8.86
N ASP A 195 12.24 -2.68 -10.18
CA ASP A 195 11.96 -1.59 -11.11
C ASP A 195 10.51 -1.72 -11.62
N ARG A 196 9.70 -0.69 -11.37
CA ARG A 196 8.32 -0.56 -11.87
C ARG A 196 8.11 0.76 -12.61
N THR A 197 9.19 1.33 -13.14
CA THR A 197 9.12 2.56 -13.93
C THR A 197 8.27 2.36 -15.18
N ALA A 198 7.69 3.44 -15.69
CA ALA A 198 6.90 3.40 -16.93
C ALA A 198 7.70 2.81 -18.11
N SER A 199 9.01 3.07 -18.18
CA SER A 199 9.91 2.46 -19.17
C SER A 199 10.00 0.94 -19.03
N ALA A 200 10.20 0.42 -17.82
CA ALA A 200 10.24 -1.02 -17.58
C ALA A 200 8.91 -1.70 -17.93
N CYS A 201 7.79 -1.05 -17.58
CA CYS A 201 6.46 -1.53 -17.94
C CYS A 201 6.22 -1.55 -19.46
N MET A 202 6.68 -0.53 -20.19
CA MET A 202 6.56 -0.49 -21.66
C MET A 202 7.40 -1.56 -22.34
N ILE A 203 8.66 -1.74 -21.92
CA ILE A 203 9.54 -2.80 -22.45
C ILE A 203 8.87 -4.16 -22.28
N ARG A 204 8.38 -4.44 -21.06
CA ARG A 204 7.69 -5.69 -20.76
C ARG A 204 6.44 -5.89 -21.61
N SER A 205 5.64 -4.85 -21.80
CA SER A 205 4.43 -4.93 -22.61
C SER A 205 4.72 -5.22 -24.08
N HIS A 206 5.83 -4.70 -24.61
CA HIS A 206 6.29 -5.03 -25.96
C HIS A 206 6.73 -6.50 -26.07
N GLU A 207 7.52 -7.01 -25.12
CA GLU A 207 7.91 -8.43 -25.08
C GLU A 207 6.70 -9.38 -25.07
N LEU A 208 5.66 -9.04 -24.30
CA LEU A 208 4.43 -9.81 -24.22
C LEU A 208 3.65 -9.77 -25.54
N ALA A 209 3.62 -8.62 -26.21
CA ALA A 209 2.98 -8.49 -27.52
C ALA A 209 3.73 -9.27 -28.61
N GLU A 210 5.06 -9.29 -28.57
CA GLU A 210 5.88 -10.14 -29.45
C GLU A 210 5.59 -11.62 -29.22
N LEU A 211 5.53 -12.06 -27.95
CA LEU A 211 5.20 -13.44 -27.61
C LEU A 211 3.80 -13.83 -28.10
N TRP A 212 2.82 -12.94 -27.95
CA TRP A 212 1.47 -13.13 -28.47
C TRP A 212 1.43 -13.26 -30.00
N ARG A 213 2.17 -12.40 -30.71
CA ARG A 213 2.25 -12.42 -32.19
C ARG A 213 2.96 -13.65 -32.72
N ALA A 214 3.90 -14.23 -31.97
CA ALA A 214 4.57 -15.47 -32.34
C ALA A 214 3.60 -16.67 -32.41
N GLY A 215 2.45 -16.56 -31.75
CA GLY A 215 1.38 -17.57 -31.78
C GLY A 215 1.56 -18.65 -30.72
N GLU A 216 0.83 -19.75 -30.92
CA GLU A 216 0.74 -20.85 -29.95
C GLU A 216 2.12 -21.45 -29.68
N SER A 217 2.52 -21.44 -28.41
CA SER A 217 3.77 -22.03 -27.95
C SER A 217 3.70 -22.33 -26.46
N ALA A 218 4.52 -23.27 -25.97
CA ALA A 218 4.62 -23.50 -24.52
C ALA A 218 4.99 -22.21 -23.77
N ALA A 219 5.84 -21.35 -24.37
CA ALA A 219 6.19 -20.06 -23.79
C ALA A 219 4.98 -19.15 -23.54
N LEU A 220 3.98 -19.19 -24.43
CA LEU A 220 2.75 -18.41 -24.33
C LEU A 220 1.93 -18.84 -23.11
N TYR A 221 1.67 -20.14 -22.95
CA TYR A 221 0.92 -20.69 -21.80
C TYR A 221 1.68 -20.59 -20.47
N GLY A 222 3.01 -20.47 -20.53
CA GLY A 222 3.85 -20.25 -19.37
C GLY A 222 3.87 -18.81 -18.87
N GLU A 223 3.24 -17.86 -19.60
CA GLU A 223 3.22 -16.44 -19.28
C GLU A 223 1.91 -16.02 -18.57
N PRO A 224 1.93 -15.77 -17.26
CA PRO A 224 0.73 -15.47 -16.47
C PRO A 224 0.03 -14.18 -16.91
N GLU A 225 0.76 -13.19 -17.44
CA GLU A 225 0.17 -11.92 -17.86
C GLU A 225 -0.66 -12.03 -19.15
N LEU A 226 -0.48 -13.12 -19.91
CA LEU A 226 -1.23 -13.39 -21.13
C LEU A 226 -2.42 -14.34 -20.90
N ALA A 227 -2.54 -14.94 -19.72
CA ALA A 227 -3.59 -15.92 -19.41
C ALA A 227 -5.00 -15.39 -19.72
N GLY A 228 -5.31 -14.15 -19.34
CA GLY A 228 -6.60 -13.53 -19.63
C GLY A 228 -6.86 -13.27 -21.13
N ALA A 229 -5.81 -12.95 -21.90
CA ALA A 229 -5.91 -12.74 -23.34
C ALA A 229 -6.12 -14.07 -24.09
N ILE A 230 -5.43 -15.14 -23.65
CA ILE A 230 -5.64 -16.51 -24.15
C ILE A 230 -7.09 -16.93 -23.87
N ASP A 231 -7.55 -16.73 -22.64
CA ASP A 231 -8.92 -17.06 -22.25
C ASP A 231 -9.97 -16.36 -23.13
N LEU A 232 -9.80 -15.06 -23.38
CA LEU A 232 -10.68 -14.28 -24.28
C LEU A 232 -10.64 -14.78 -25.73
N PHE A 233 -9.45 -15.07 -26.24
CA PHE A 233 -9.29 -15.52 -27.63
C PHE A 233 -9.93 -16.89 -27.85
N ASP A 234 -9.67 -17.83 -26.96
CA ASP A 234 -10.22 -19.18 -27.05
C ASP A 234 -11.75 -19.20 -26.82
N ASP A 235 -12.29 -18.27 -26.03
CA ASP A 235 -13.74 -18.13 -25.88
C ASP A 235 -14.41 -17.62 -27.16
N ALA A 236 -13.76 -16.67 -27.84
CA ALA A 236 -14.17 -16.21 -29.15
C ALA A 236 -14.05 -17.33 -30.21
N GLU A 237 -12.97 -18.10 -30.18
CA GLU A 237 -12.76 -19.25 -31.07
C GLU A 237 -13.88 -20.27 -30.89
N ARG A 238 -14.18 -20.71 -29.66
CA ARG A 238 -15.29 -21.63 -29.37
C ARG A 238 -16.65 -21.10 -29.85
N THR A 239 -16.90 -19.81 -29.67
CA THR A 239 -18.17 -19.18 -30.08
C THR A 239 -18.30 -19.12 -31.60
N LEU A 240 -17.20 -18.84 -32.31
CA LEU A 240 -17.18 -18.69 -33.76
C LEU A 240 -17.07 -20.03 -34.50
N GLU A 241 -16.35 -21.02 -33.96
CA GLU A 241 -16.33 -22.39 -34.49
C GLU A 241 -17.71 -23.06 -34.40
N SER A 242 -18.48 -22.75 -33.36
CA SER A 242 -19.88 -23.18 -33.27
C SER A 242 -20.77 -22.51 -34.33
N ALA A 243 -20.32 -21.45 -34.98
CA ALA A 243 -21.07 -20.65 -35.95
C ALA A 243 -20.57 -20.79 -37.41
N ALA A 244 -19.30 -21.16 -37.62
CA ALA A 244 -18.64 -21.21 -38.93
C ALA A 244 -17.93 -22.55 -39.14
N GLY A 245 -18.25 -23.24 -40.24
CA GLY A 245 -17.57 -24.48 -40.62
C GLY A 245 -16.15 -24.26 -41.17
N GLU A 246 -15.22 -25.13 -40.78
CA GLU A 246 -13.85 -25.45 -41.28
C GLU A 246 -12.88 -24.31 -41.67
N HIS A 247 -13.26 -23.03 -41.69
CA HIS A 247 -12.36 -21.91 -42.02
C HIS A 247 -12.22 -20.95 -40.85
N PHE A 248 -10.97 -20.60 -40.52
CA PHE A 248 -10.63 -19.57 -39.52
C PHE A 248 -11.36 -18.25 -39.86
N PRO A 249 -12.32 -17.80 -39.03
CA PRO A 249 -13.07 -16.59 -39.29
C PRO A 249 -12.15 -15.36 -39.34
N PRO A 250 -12.36 -14.41 -40.27
CA PRO A 250 -11.60 -13.16 -40.31
C PRO A 250 -11.75 -12.36 -39.00
N GLU A 251 -12.83 -12.59 -38.24
CA GLU A 251 -13.02 -12.01 -36.91
C GLU A 251 -11.95 -12.47 -35.90
N LEU A 252 -11.49 -13.73 -35.94
CA LEU A 252 -10.42 -14.21 -35.05
C LEU A 252 -9.07 -13.57 -35.37
N VAL A 253 -8.75 -13.42 -36.66
CA VAL A 253 -7.52 -12.73 -37.08
C VAL A 253 -7.55 -11.26 -36.62
N SER A 254 -8.71 -10.60 -36.77
CA SER A 254 -8.89 -9.24 -36.27
C SER A 254 -8.72 -9.18 -34.75
N LEU A 255 -9.33 -10.10 -34.00
CA LEU A 255 -9.22 -10.16 -32.54
C LEU A 255 -7.77 -10.40 -32.08
N HIS A 256 -7.07 -11.33 -32.73
CA HIS A 256 -5.65 -11.60 -32.43
C HIS A 256 -4.80 -10.34 -32.60
N SER A 257 -5.02 -9.60 -33.70
CA SER A 257 -4.30 -8.35 -33.96
C SER A 257 -4.66 -7.22 -32.97
N ASP A 258 -5.94 -7.09 -32.59
CA ASP A 258 -6.41 -6.11 -31.61
C ASP A 258 -5.81 -6.38 -30.22
N LEU A 259 -5.84 -7.65 -29.77
CA LEU A 259 -5.24 -8.07 -28.51
C LEU A 259 -3.73 -7.76 -28.51
N ALA A 260 -3.02 -7.99 -29.62
CA ALA A 260 -1.61 -7.65 -29.74
C ALA A 260 -1.36 -6.14 -29.51
N THR A 261 -2.18 -5.27 -30.12
CA THR A 261 -2.07 -3.81 -29.96
C THR A 261 -2.38 -3.37 -28.53
N ARG A 262 -3.39 -3.98 -27.90
CA ARG A 262 -3.77 -3.68 -26.51
C ARG A 262 -2.70 -4.12 -25.51
N ILE A 263 -2.16 -5.33 -25.67
CA ILE A 263 -1.07 -5.84 -24.83
C ILE A 263 0.15 -4.93 -24.93
N GLU A 264 0.51 -4.50 -26.14
CA GLU A 264 1.63 -3.58 -26.39
C GLU A 264 1.43 -2.21 -25.73
N ALA A 265 0.19 -1.72 -25.70
CA ALA A 265 -0.18 -0.49 -24.99
C ALA A 265 -0.18 -0.63 -23.46
N GLY A 266 -0.03 -1.86 -22.93
CA GLY A 266 0.03 -2.15 -21.51
C GLY A 266 -1.26 -2.71 -20.91
N ASP A 267 -2.31 -2.93 -21.71
CA ASP A 267 -3.53 -3.56 -21.23
C ASP A 267 -3.31 -5.04 -20.91
N ARG A 268 -4.05 -5.55 -19.92
CA ARG A 268 -4.11 -6.98 -19.57
C ARG A 268 -5.57 -7.45 -19.63
N PRO A 269 -6.09 -7.73 -20.84
CA PRO A 269 -7.51 -8.00 -21.03
C PRO A 269 -7.90 -9.33 -20.38
N THR A 270 -9.04 -9.35 -19.69
CA THR A 270 -9.58 -10.55 -19.02
C THR A 270 -11.05 -10.79 -19.37
N ILE A 271 -11.52 -12.04 -19.22
CA ILE A 271 -12.94 -12.38 -19.37
C ILE A 271 -13.75 -11.63 -18.30
N GLY A 272 -14.46 -10.58 -18.71
CA GLY A 272 -15.20 -9.68 -17.82
C GLY A 272 -14.99 -8.19 -18.14
N ASP A 273 -13.88 -7.83 -18.81
CA ASP A 273 -13.58 -6.45 -19.24
C ASP A 273 -14.30 -6.06 -20.55
N SER A 274 -15.53 -6.51 -20.73
CA SER A 274 -16.39 -6.11 -21.85
C SER A 274 -16.95 -4.69 -21.67
N GLY A 275 -16.06 -3.72 -21.45
CA GLY A 275 -16.36 -2.29 -21.64
C GLY A 275 -15.84 -1.86 -23.01
N PRO A 276 -16.61 -1.11 -23.82
CA PRO A 276 -16.05 -0.50 -25.02
C PRO A 276 -14.88 0.39 -24.62
N ALA A 277 -13.80 0.36 -25.41
CA ALA A 277 -12.65 1.25 -25.24
C ALA A 277 -13.13 2.67 -24.92
N SER A 278 -12.69 3.24 -23.79
CA SER A 278 -12.93 4.65 -23.49
C SER A 278 -12.33 5.49 -24.62
N PRO A 279 -13.13 6.23 -25.42
CA PRO A 279 -12.59 7.03 -26.49
C PRO A 279 -12.45 8.47 -25.99
N ILE A 280 -11.51 8.77 -25.09
CA ILE A 280 -11.12 10.18 -24.84
C ILE A 280 -9.61 10.23 -24.58
N GLN A 281 -8.85 10.53 -25.63
CA GLN A 281 -7.81 11.57 -25.63
C GLN A 281 -7.29 11.80 -27.07
N ARG A 282 -8.19 12.33 -27.92
CA ARG A 282 -7.79 13.17 -29.05
C ARG A 282 -8.71 14.40 -29.05
N ALA A 283 -8.25 15.46 -28.39
CA ALA A 283 -8.51 16.86 -28.77
C ALA A 283 -7.85 17.80 -27.76
N THR A 284 -6.54 17.99 -27.89
CA THR A 284 -5.94 19.28 -27.53
C THR A 284 -5.20 19.79 -28.76
N THR A 285 -5.96 20.04 -29.82
CA THR A 285 -5.52 20.96 -30.87
C THR A 285 -5.58 22.34 -30.26
N VAL A 286 -4.46 22.83 -29.76
CA VAL A 286 -4.28 24.23 -29.40
C VAL A 286 -4.32 25.02 -30.72
N GLU A 287 -5.44 25.64 -31.03
CA GLU A 287 -5.47 26.71 -32.02
C GLU A 287 -4.81 27.97 -31.42
N PRO A 288 -3.86 28.61 -32.12
CA PRO A 288 -3.30 29.88 -31.70
C PRO A 288 -4.26 31.00 -32.10
N SER A 289 -4.98 31.57 -31.12
CA SER A 289 -5.72 32.82 -31.37
C SER A 289 -4.74 33.99 -31.43
N LYS A 290 -4.59 34.51 -32.65
CA LYS A 290 -3.93 35.75 -33.02
C LYS A 290 -4.83 36.95 -32.68
N ASP A 291 -4.23 37.96 -32.07
CA ASP A 291 -4.63 39.39 -31.99
C ASP A 291 -6.06 39.80 -31.59
N ARG A 292 -6.17 40.40 -30.39
CA ARG A 292 -6.63 41.79 -30.22
C ARG A 292 -6.23 42.39 -28.88
#